data_AF-A0A410Q0P5-F1
#
_entry.id   AF-A0A410Q0P5-F1
#
_cell.length_a   1.000
_cell.length_b   1.000
_cell.length_c   1.000
_cell.angle_alpha   90.00
_cell.angle_beta   90.00
_cell.angle_gamma   90.00
#
_symmetry.space_group_name_H-M   'P 1'
#
loop_
_entity.id
_entity.type
_entity.pdbx_description
1 polymer ?
#
loop_
_entity_poly.entity_id
_entity_poly.type
_entity_poly.pdbx_seq_one_letter_code
_entity_poly.pdbx_strand_id
1 'polypeptide(L)'
;MTGFCPLITCRLTDQCGNEVDPYGLGNVTYTVLPSPENRKKNAYGFPPVSVAVEGYVAVYSDKTRISPPIPFCILQSLHVSLPREGFLTFRLRDFHCWALPKWSGSPPAPGQIELLISIETSAFSKTAVNLLVPQVDSGLQVVGRVCIYTNMLNDSVRFHSGCRIRYQSAALRAEVSHYYTIADGGKRTYRNSDGMKKYGDRGLLSPQEVSYYNVFVNGVLQPRTNYILEKDELTFTTQDIPAEGRPIVVLFTTWKDFEGRIMDVTNRQYNAVSDGAKKQYTDSDEIKEYGNCGIPSPNDVSYFNLYINGVLQPKRNYIVKKGILRLTTSDAPVKGAPVILESIVIRDSAGQLYRTEIYAYNAYSNGGKIYTDQDEIKMYGTDGIPDPRGSSYQNLFINGVLQPPVDYRVREGYLVLDTVNDPAVGAPIILQSVNGVPAESCCRVQMSDAALAQWKKVYTRIQGPCAPAPSVQDAVPPDRSSPPASGDGAE
;
A
#
# COMPACT_ATOMS: atom_id res chain seq x y z
N MET A 1 6.51 32.13 -3.75
CA MET A 1 7.49 31.10 -4.17
C MET A 1 6.74 30.12 -5.04
N THR A 2 7.16 29.97 -6.30
CA THR A 2 6.51 29.11 -7.30
C THR A 2 6.57 27.65 -6.85
N GLY A 3 5.42 27.12 -6.42
CA GLY A 3 5.29 25.72 -6.04
C GLY A 3 5.50 24.85 -7.26
N PHE A 4 6.63 24.15 -7.33
CA PHE A 4 6.82 23.09 -8.32
C PHE A 4 5.84 21.96 -7.97
N CYS A 5 4.85 21.75 -8.84
CA CYS A 5 4.05 20.53 -8.81
C CYS A 5 5.00 19.35 -9.09
N PRO A 6 4.97 18.28 -8.26
CA PRO A 6 5.80 17.11 -8.48
C PRO A 6 5.47 16.48 -9.84
N LEU A 7 6.50 16.02 -10.55
CA LEU A 7 6.35 15.40 -11.85
C LEU A 7 5.88 13.95 -11.67
N ILE A 8 4.64 13.66 -12.04
CA ILE A 8 4.13 12.29 -12.05
C ILE A 8 4.62 11.60 -13.31
N THR A 9 5.33 10.47 -13.15
CA THR A 9 5.85 9.67 -14.27
C THR A 9 5.44 8.21 -14.16
N CYS A 10 5.40 7.51 -15.30
CA CYS A 10 5.23 6.07 -15.37
C CYS A 10 6.53 5.45 -15.88
N ARG A 11 7.02 4.40 -15.22
CA ARG A 11 8.25 3.71 -15.62
C ARG A 11 8.05 2.20 -15.64
N LEU A 12 8.78 1.51 -16.53
CA LEU A 12 8.81 0.05 -16.55
C LEU A 12 9.56 -0.47 -15.33
N THR A 13 9.02 -1.49 -14.69
CA THR A 13 9.64 -2.13 -13.53
C THR A 13 9.65 -3.64 -13.67
N ASP A 14 10.46 -4.31 -12.86
CA ASP A 14 10.26 -5.72 -12.58
C ASP A 14 9.02 -5.92 -11.65
N GLN A 15 8.72 -7.18 -11.35
CA GLN A 15 7.62 -7.58 -10.45
C GLN A 15 7.81 -7.13 -8.98
N CYS A 16 9.03 -6.79 -8.58
CA CYS A 16 9.36 -6.24 -7.26
C CYS A 16 9.30 -4.69 -7.26
N GLY A 17 9.10 -4.11 -8.45
CA GLY A 17 9.01 -2.69 -8.70
C GLY A 17 10.35 -1.98 -8.77
N ASN A 18 11.45 -2.69 -9.02
CA ASN A 18 12.72 -2.07 -9.37
C ASN A 18 12.61 -1.56 -10.81
N GLU A 19 13.08 -0.35 -11.08
CA GLU A 19 13.12 0.21 -12.43
C GLU A 19 14.06 -0.61 -13.33
N VAL A 20 13.60 -0.93 -14.54
CA VAL A 20 14.35 -1.74 -15.50
C VAL A 20 14.38 -1.10 -16.88
N ASP A 21 15.44 -1.38 -17.64
CA ASP A 21 15.55 -0.98 -19.04
C ASP A 21 14.54 -1.76 -19.90
N PRO A 22 13.61 -1.11 -20.63
CA PRO A 22 12.67 -1.79 -21.53
C PRO A 22 13.34 -2.70 -22.57
N TYR A 23 14.56 -2.37 -23.00
CA TYR A 23 15.30 -3.15 -23.99
C TYR A 23 16.09 -4.33 -23.38
N GLY A 24 16.04 -4.47 -22.05
CA GLY A 24 16.61 -5.59 -21.32
C GLY A 24 15.86 -6.91 -21.58
N LEU A 25 16.62 -8.01 -21.62
CA LEU A 25 16.08 -9.34 -21.91
C LEU A 25 15.06 -9.75 -20.84
N GLY A 26 13.81 -10.00 -21.24
CA GLY A 26 12.76 -10.51 -20.36
C GLY A 26 11.97 -9.45 -19.58
N ASN A 27 12.26 -8.15 -19.76
CA ASN A 27 11.54 -7.08 -19.06
C ASN A 27 10.17 -6.77 -19.70
N VAL A 28 10.05 -6.99 -21.02
CA VAL A 28 8.77 -7.11 -21.73
C VAL A 28 8.70 -8.53 -22.29
N THR A 29 7.68 -9.28 -21.89
CA THR A 29 7.53 -10.69 -22.26
C THR A 29 6.48 -10.87 -23.33
N TYR A 30 6.71 -11.85 -24.21
CA TYR A 30 5.83 -12.16 -25.33
C TYR A 30 5.42 -13.63 -25.27
N THR A 31 4.12 -13.87 -25.09
CA THR A 31 3.57 -15.22 -24.95
C THR A 31 2.66 -15.54 -26.15
N VAL A 32 3.00 -16.57 -26.93
CA VAL A 32 2.20 -16.99 -28.09
C VAL A 32 1.02 -17.88 -27.65
N LEU A 33 -0.19 -17.60 -28.15
CA LEU A 33 -1.44 -18.26 -27.76
C LEU A 33 -2.16 -18.90 -28.97
N PRO A 34 -2.64 -20.16 -28.89
CA PRO A 34 -2.40 -21.15 -27.83
C PRO A 34 -0.96 -21.71 -27.89
N SER A 35 -0.53 -22.39 -26.84
CA SER A 35 0.81 -22.98 -26.76
C SER A 35 1.14 -23.84 -28.00
N PRO A 36 2.40 -23.88 -28.45
CA PRO A 36 2.80 -24.62 -29.66
C PRO A 36 2.29 -26.08 -29.70
N GLU A 37 2.25 -26.74 -28.55
CA GLU A 37 1.79 -28.14 -28.36
C GLU A 37 0.29 -28.34 -28.65
N ASN A 38 -0.52 -27.29 -28.50
CA ASN A 38 -1.97 -27.33 -28.68
C ASN A 38 -2.42 -26.93 -30.09
N ARG A 39 -1.49 -26.71 -31.03
CA ARG A 39 -1.79 -26.42 -32.45
C ARG A 39 -2.23 -27.69 -33.20
N LYS A 40 -3.35 -28.32 -32.83
CA LYS A 40 -3.91 -29.46 -33.59
C LYS A 40 -4.75 -29.00 -34.78
N LYS A 41 -4.42 -29.58 -35.95
CA LYS A 41 -5.12 -29.67 -37.25
C LYS A 41 -6.43 -28.88 -37.36
N ASN A 42 -6.37 -27.59 -37.68
CA ASN A 42 -7.48 -26.92 -38.37
C ASN A 42 -7.08 -26.58 -39.80
N ALA A 43 -8.03 -26.85 -40.69
CA ALA A 43 -7.91 -26.92 -42.14
C ALA A 43 -7.67 -25.56 -42.81
N TYR A 44 -7.01 -25.61 -43.97
CA TYR A 44 -6.88 -24.59 -45.02
C TYR A 44 -6.90 -23.11 -44.59
N GLY A 45 -5.69 -22.51 -44.51
CA GLY A 45 -5.46 -21.08 -44.28
C GLY A 45 -4.37 -20.86 -43.23
N PHE A 46 -3.69 -19.70 -43.26
CA PHE A 46 -2.79 -19.26 -42.20
C PHE A 46 -3.62 -18.46 -41.16
N PRO A 47 -4.15 -19.08 -40.09
CA PRO A 47 -4.92 -18.34 -39.10
C PRO A 47 -4.02 -17.31 -38.39
N PRO A 48 -4.55 -16.16 -37.99
CA PRO A 48 -3.78 -15.19 -37.24
C PRO A 48 -3.32 -15.79 -35.90
N VAL A 49 -2.08 -15.50 -35.53
CA VAL A 49 -1.45 -15.96 -34.28
C VAL A 49 -1.68 -14.91 -33.21
N SER A 50 -2.29 -15.31 -32.08
CA SER A 50 -2.46 -14.41 -30.95
C SER A 50 -1.19 -14.36 -30.09
N VAL A 51 -0.80 -13.17 -29.65
CA VAL A 51 0.35 -12.93 -28.78
C VAL A 51 -0.07 -12.03 -27.62
N ALA A 52 0.30 -12.39 -26.40
CA ALA A 52 0.21 -11.52 -25.24
C ALA A 52 1.54 -10.78 -25.05
N VAL A 53 1.48 -9.47 -24.89
CA VAL A 53 2.60 -8.59 -24.53
C VAL A 53 2.43 -8.20 -23.06
N GLU A 54 3.38 -8.57 -22.23
CA GLU A 54 3.25 -8.58 -20.78
C GLU A 54 4.42 -7.82 -20.11
N GLY A 55 4.17 -7.22 -18.95
CA GLY A 55 5.18 -6.52 -18.15
C GLY A 55 4.58 -5.82 -16.93
N TYR A 56 5.40 -5.07 -16.21
CA TYR A 56 4.98 -4.30 -15.04
C TYR A 56 5.41 -2.84 -15.18
N VAL A 57 4.55 -1.92 -14.75
CA VAL A 57 4.88 -0.49 -14.64
C VAL A 57 4.62 0.00 -13.23
N ALA A 58 5.28 1.07 -12.82
CA ALA A 58 4.96 1.76 -11.57
C ALA A 58 4.86 3.27 -11.78
N VAL A 59 4.11 3.91 -10.88
CA VAL A 59 3.92 5.35 -10.84
C VAL A 59 4.92 5.95 -9.88
N TYR A 60 5.56 7.03 -10.32
CA TYR A 60 6.54 7.78 -9.56
C TYR A 60 6.08 9.22 -9.41
N SER A 61 6.30 9.78 -8.24
CA SER A 61 6.28 11.22 -7.99
C SER A 61 7.72 11.69 -7.90
N ASP A 62 8.15 12.47 -8.88
CA ASP A 62 9.56 12.81 -9.12
C ASP A 62 10.44 11.56 -9.27
N LYS A 63 11.12 11.14 -8.19
CA LYS A 63 11.97 9.95 -8.14
C LYS A 63 11.45 8.86 -7.20
N THR A 64 10.40 9.14 -6.44
CA THR A 64 9.87 8.23 -5.42
C THR A 64 8.73 7.43 -6.00
N ARG A 65 8.79 6.10 -5.87
CA ARG A 65 7.73 5.19 -6.30
C ARG A 65 6.51 5.36 -5.37
N ILE A 66 5.35 5.68 -5.94
CA ILE A 66 4.09 5.91 -5.21
C ILE A 66 3.01 4.86 -5.50
N SER A 67 3.34 3.85 -6.31
CA SER A 67 2.48 2.69 -6.55
C SER A 67 3.21 1.37 -6.27
N PRO A 68 2.48 0.28 -5.94
CA PRO A 68 3.00 -1.06 -6.15
C PRO A 68 3.25 -1.29 -7.65
N PRO A 69 4.00 -2.34 -8.05
CA PRO A 69 4.11 -2.75 -9.44
C PRO A 69 2.73 -3.08 -10.02
N ILE A 70 2.39 -2.47 -11.15
CA ILE A 70 1.11 -2.59 -11.83
C ILE A 70 1.32 -3.47 -13.07
N PRO A 71 0.79 -4.70 -13.11
CA PRO A 71 0.92 -5.55 -14.29
C PRO A 71 0.10 -5.00 -15.47
N PHE A 72 0.62 -5.19 -16.68
CA PHE A 72 -0.12 -4.98 -17.92
C PHE A 72 -0.06 -6.22 -18.82
N CYS A 73 -1.12 -6.44 -19.60
CA CYS A 73 -1.22 -7.50 -20.59
C CYS A 73 -2.01 -6.98 -21.80
N ILE A 74 -1.39 -6.99 -22.98
CA ILE A 74 -1.97 -6.52 -24.23
C ILE A 74 -2.04 -7.69 -25.21
N LEU A 75 -3.23 -7.96 -25.75
CA LEU A 75 -3.44 -9.05 -26.68
C LEU A 75 -3.41 -8.54 -28.11
N GLN A 76 -2.52 -9.12 -28.92
CA GLN A 76 -2.38 -8.78 -30.32
C GLN A 76 -2.64 -10.00 -31.20
N SER A 77 -3.42 -9.80 -32.27
CA SER A 77 -3.57 -10.77 -33.34
C SER A 77 -2.57 -10.46 -34.46
N LEU A 78 -1.74 -11.44 -34.84
CA LEU A 78 -0.68 -11.30 -35.84
C LEU A 78 -1.00 -12.10 -37.10
N HIS A 79 -1.03 -11.42 -38.24
CA HIS A 79 -1.02 -12.08 -39.55
C HIS A 79 0.43 -12.29 -39.97
N VAL A 80 0.97 -13.47 -39.65
CA VAL A 80 2.34 -13.87 -40.00
C VAL A 80 2.34 -15.33 -40.42
N SER A 81 3.08 -15.64 -41.49
CA SER A 81 3.25 -17.02 -41.96
C SER A 81 4.07 -17.82 -40.96
N LEU A 82 3.43 -18.73 -40.24
CA LEU A 82 4.07 -19.56 -39.21
C LEU A 82 3.96 -21.06 -39.58
N PRO A 83 5.04 -21.66 -40.13
CA PRO A 83 5.08 -23.09 -40.42
C PRO A 83 4.83 -23.95 -39.18
N ARG A 84 4.45 -25.22 -39.37
CA ARG A 84 4.11 -26.14 -38.27
C ARG A 84 5.23 -26.32 -37.24
N GLU A 85 6.47 -26.41 -37.71
CA GLU A 85 7.67 -26.53 -36.87
C GLU A 85 8.32 -25.16 -36.58
N GLY A 86 7.64 -24.08 -36.97
CA GLY A 86 8.11 -22.71 -36.80
C GLY A 86 7.76 -22.13 -35.43
N PHE A 87 8.60 -21.22 -34.97
CA PHE A 87 8.44 -20.44 -33.74
C PHE A 87 8.56 -18.95 -34.01
N LEU A 88 8.02 -18.14 -33.10
CA LEU A 88 8.13 -16.68 -33.17
C LEU A 88 9.24 -16.19 -32.25
N THR A 89 9.97 -15.20 -32.71
CA THR A 89 10.87 -14.39 -31.88
C THR A 89 10.47 -12.93 -31.98
N PHE A 90 10.62 -12.18 -30.90
CA PHE A 90 10.15 -10.81 -30.81
C PHE A 90 11.32 -9.88 -30.53
N ARG A 91 11.25 -8.67 -31.09
CA ARG A 91 12.19 -7.59 -30.83
C ARG A 91 11.40 -6.33 -30.54
N LEU A 92 11.55 -5.82 -29.32
CA LEU A 92 11.07 -4.51 -28.94
C LEU A 92 11.77 -3.44 -29.79
N ARG A 93 10.99 -2.52 -30.34
CA ARG A 93 11.47 -1.37 -31.12
C ARG A 93 11.36 -0.08 -30.34
N ASP A 94 10.24 0.10 -29.67
CA ASP A 94 9.96 1.28 -28.87
C ASP A 94 9.04 0.95 -27.70
N PHE A 95 9.23 1.65 -26.59
CA PHE A 95 8.40 1.56 -25.40
C PHE A 95 8.21 2.94 -24.77
N HIS A 96 6.95 3.30 -24.57
CA HIS A 96 6.58 4.49 -23.85
C HIS A 96 5.52 4.19 -22.81
N CYS A 97 5.68 4.79 -21.63
CA CYS A 97 4.62 4.88 -20.63
C CYS A 97 4.45 6.33 -20.16
N TRP A 98 3.20 6.76 -20.07
CA TRP A 98 2.84 8.08 -19.55
C TRP A 98 1.91 7.93 -18.35
N ALA A 99 2.01 8.88 -17.42
CA ALA A 99 1.09 9.01 -16.31
C ALA A 99 0.39 10.36 -16.40
N LEU A 100 -0.93 10.35 -16.56
CA LEU A 100 -1.75 11.53 -16.72
C LEU A 100 -2.65 11.69 -15.49
N PRO A 101 -2.42 12.71 -14.63
CA PRO A 101 -3.36 13.00 -13.56
C PRO A 101 -4.69 13.44 -14.18
N LYS A 102 -5.79 12.81 -13.76
CA LYS A 102 -7.11 13.16 -14.28
C LYS A 102 -7.63 14.39 -13.54
N TRP A 103 -7.50 15.56 -14.16
CA TRP A 103 -8.17 16.78 -13.69
C TRP A 103 -9.67 16.66 -13.97
N SER A 104 -10.46 16.23 -12.99
CA SER A 104 -11.88 16.58 -13.00
C SER A 104 -12.00 18.08 -12.70
N GLY A 105 -12.97 18.76 -13.30
CA GLY A 105 -13.23 20.18 -13.07
C GLY A 105 -13.30 20.55 -11.58
N SER A 106 -13.15 21.84 -11.30
CA SER A 106 -13.01 22.39 -9.95
C SER A 106 -14.13 21.97 -8.98
N PRO A 107 -13.80 21.46 -7.77
CA PRO A 107 -12.46 21.13 -7.28
C PRO A 107 -12.02 19.72 -7.73
N PRO A 108 -10.72 19.52 -8.04
CA PRO A 108 -10.19 18.28 -8.57
C PRO A 108 -10.30 17.14 -7.57
N ALA A 109 -10.79 15.97 -8.00
CA ALA A 109 -10.71 14.74 -7.22
C ALA A 109 -9.24 14.30 -7.14
N PRO A 110 -8.60 14.28 -5.95
CA PRO A 110 -7.21 13.86 -5.82
C PRO A 110 -7.06 12.36 -6.14
N GLY A 111 -6.04 12.01 -6.92
CA GLY A 111 -5.48 10.65 -6.88
C GLY A 111 -5.87 9.68 -8.00
N GLN A 112 -6.65 10.06 -9.01
CA GLN A 112 -6.82 9.22 -10.21
C GLN A 112 -5.76 9.54 -11.27
N ILE A 113 -4.92 8.55 -11.59
CA ILE A 113 -3.86 8.63 -12.58
C ILE A 113 -4.20 7.66 -13.71
N GLU A 114 -4.26 8.17 -14.94
CA GLU A 114 -4.42 7.37 -16.14
C GLU A 114 -3.04 7.04 -16.70
N LEU A 115 -2.70 5.76 -16.74
CA LEU A 115 -1.48 5.26 -17.35
C LEU A 115 -1.75 4.88 -18.79
N LEU A 116 -0.91 5.36 -19.69
CA LEU A 116 -0.93 5.02 -21.11
C LEU A 116 0.36 4.30 -21.44
N ILE A 117 0.24 3.08 -21.97
CA ILE A 117 1.37 2.26 -22.39
C ILE A 117 1.30 2.11 -23.91
N SER A 118 2.42 2.31 -24.58
CA SER A 118 2.59 2.18 -26.03
C SER A 118 3.86 1.39 -26.33
N ILE A 119 3.73 0.33 -27.12
CA ILE A 119 4.80 -0.63 -27.41
C ILE A 119 4.81 -0.90 -28.91
N GLU A 120 5.97 -0.73 -29.54
CA GLU A 120 6.20 -1.16 -30.93
C GLU A 120 7.10 -2.41 -30.95
N THR A 121 6.66 -3.46 -31.63
CA THR A 121 7.36 -4.75 -31.68
C THR A 121 7.50 -5.26 -33.11
N SER A 122 8.64 -5.86 -33.42
CA SER A 122 8.83 -6.72 -34.60
C SER A 122 8.77 -8.19 -34.21
N ALA A 123 7.85 -8.96 -34.81
CA ALA A 123 7.80 -10.41 -34.70
C ALA A 123 8.43 -11.05 -35.94
N PHE A 124 9.22 -12.10 -35.72
CA PHE A 124 9.90 -12.85 -36.76
C PHE A 124 9.51 -14.32 -36.64
N SER A 125 8.92 -14.86 -37.71
CA SER A 125 8.63 -16.29 -37.86
C SER A 125 9.88 -17.01 -38.35
N LYS A 126 10.31 -18.02 -37.60
CA LYS A 126 11.54 -18.77 -37.87
C LYS A 126 11.29 -20.27 -37.83
N THR A 127 12.02 -21.02 -38.65
CA THR A 127 12.07 -22.48 -38.59
C THR A 127 13.52 -22.92 -38.39
N ALA A 128 13.76 -23.81 -37.43
CA ALA A 128 15.07 -24.43 -37.26
C ALA A 128 15.34 -25.40 -38.40
N VAL A 129 16.46 -25.21 -39.10
CA VAL A 129 16.83 -25.99 -40.28
C VAL A 129 18.30 -26.41 -40.22
N ASN A 130 18.59 -27.56 -40.82
CA ASN A 130 19.93 -28.02 -41.11
C ASN A 130 20.25 -27.69 -42.57
N LEU A 131 21.27 -26.88 -42.81
CA LEU A 131 21.71 -26.50 -44.16
C LEU A 131 23.07 -27.12 -44.45
N LEU A 132 23.20 -27.83 -45.57
CA LEU A 132 24.52 -28.16 -46.11
C LEU A 132 25.06 -26.94 -46.86
N VAL A 133 26.13 -26.36 -46.35
CA VAL A 133 26.85 -25.24 -46.98
C VAL A 133 28.19 -25.71 -47.54
N PRO A 134 28.66 -25.15 -48.67
CA PRO A 134 29.98 -25.43 -49.19
C PRO A 134 31.07 -25.03 -48.18
N GLN A 135 32.00 -25.93 -47.91
CA GLN A 135 33.23 -25.59 -47.21
C GLN A 135 34.26 -25.16 -48.25
N VAL A 136 34.80 -23.95 -48.08
CA VAL A 136 35.83 -23.41 -48.97
C VAL A 136 37.19 -23.38 -48.28
N ASP A 137 38.25 -23.66 -49.03
CA ASP A 137 39.61 -23.46 -48.56
C ASP A 137 40.05 -21.98 -48.68
N SER A 138 41.28 -21.70 -48.28
CA SER A 138 41.90 -20.37 -48.37
C SER A 138 42.01 -19.82 -49.80
N GLY A 139 41.88 -20.69 -50.83
CA GLY A 139 41.83 -20.33 -52.24
C GLY A 139 40.42 -20.16 -52.80
N LEU A 140 39.38 -20.16 -51.94
CA LEU A 140 37.96 -20.09 -52.29
C LEU A 140 37.47 -21.29 -53.12
N GLN A 141 38.18 -22.42 -53.12
CA GLN A 141 37.76 -23.65 -53.78
C GLN A 141 36.88 -24.47 -52.84
N VAL A 142 35.78 -25.03 -53.37
CA VAL A 142 34.88 -25.88 -52.58
C VAL A 142 35.56 -27.23 -52.32
N VAL A 143 35.98 -27.45 -51.07
CA VAL A 143 36.70 -28.65 -50.63
C VAL A 143 35.81 -29.68 -49.93
N GLY A 144 34.55 -29.32 -49.65
CA GLY A 144 33.60 -30.21 -49.01
C GLY A 144 32.25 -29.56 -48.76
N ARG A 145 31.41 -30.21 -47.96
CA ARG A 145 30.17 -29.64 -47.45
C ARG A 145 30.10 -29.83 -45.94
N VAL A 146 29.67 -28.80 -45.23
CA VAL A 146 29.46 -28.84 -43.78
C VAL A 146 27.98 -28.59 -43.50
N CYS A 147 27.43 -29.34 -42.56
CA CYS A 147 26.08 -29.11 -42.06
C CYS A 147 26.11 -28.02 -40.98
N ILE A 148 25.32 -26.97 -41.16
CA ILE A 148 25.12 -25.93 -40.15
C ILE A 148 23.68 -25.95 -39.64
N TYR A 149 23.53 -25.76 -38.34
CA TYR A 149 22.24 -25.58 -37.69
C TYR A 149 21.91 -24.09 -37.61
N THR A 150 20.81 -23.65 -38.21
CA THR A 150 20.42 -22.24 -38.21
C THR A 150 18.90 -22.05 -38.24
N ASN A 151 18.45 -20.81 -38.10
CA ASN A 151 17.04 -20.43 -38.16
C ASN A 151 16.74 -19.71 -39.47
N MET A 152 15.94 -20.33 -40.34
CA MET A 152 15.44 -19.71 -41.56
C MET A 152 14.32 -18.72 -41.20
N LEU A 153 14.42 -17.47 -41.67
CA LEU A 153 13.36 -16.47 -41.51
C LEU A 153 12.27 -16.69 -42.56
N ASN A 154 11.06 -17.04 -42.12
CA ASN A 154 9.94 -17.31 -43.00
C ASN A 154 9.15 -16.05 -43.33
N ASP A 155 8.95 -15.20 -42.32
CA ASP A 155 8.12 -13.99 -42.42
C ASP A 155 8.42 -13.05 -41.23
N SER A 156 8.04 -11.78 -41.36
CA SER A 156 8.12 -10.81 -40.28
C SER A 156 6.96 -9.83 -40.31
N VAL A 157 6.44 -9.49 -39.15
CA VAL A 157 5.39 -8.48 -39.00
C VAL A 157 5.76 -7.48 -37.92
N ARG A 158 5.42 -6.22 -38.16
CA ARG A 158 5.52 -5.16 -37.17
C ARG A 158 4.12 -4.86 -36.64
N PHE A 159 4.01 -4.70 -35.33
CA PHE A 159 2.75 -4.35 -34.71
C PHE A 159 2.96 -3.35 -33.57
N HIS A 160 1.90 -2.56 -33.36
CA HIS A 160 1.79 -1.64 -32.25
C HIS A 160 0.80 -2.21 -31.24
N SER A 161 1.12 -2.10 -29.96
CA SER A 161 0.30 -2.54 -28.85
C SER A 161 0.22 -1.42 -27.83
N GLY A 162 -0.98 -1.09 -27.38
CA GLY A 162 -1.16 -0.09 -26.33
C GLY A 162 -2.31 -0.44 -25.41
N CYS A 163 -2.21 0.02 -24.16
CA CYS A 163 -3.28 -0.10 -23.20
C CYS A 163 -3.37 1.12 -22.30
N ARG A 164 -4.54 1.25 -21.69
CA ARG A 164 -4.87 2.32 -20.76
C ARG A 164 -5.27 1.73 -19.42
N ILE A 165 -4.54 2.07 -18.38
CA ILE A 165 -4.77 1.59 -17.03
C ILE A 165 -5.23 2.76 -16.17
N ARG A 166 -6.34 2.60 -15.46
CA ARG A 166 -6.75 3.57 -14.44
C ARG A 166 -6.17 3.15 -13.12
N TYR A 167 -5.22 3.92 -12.64
CA TYR A 167 -4.57 3.74 -11.35
C TYR A 167 -5.10 4.77 -10.36
N GLN A 168 -5.36 4.35 -9.12
CA GLN A 168 -5.62 5.26 -8.02
C GLN A 168 -4.41 5.23 -7.07
N SER A 169 -3.79 6.41 -6.88
CA SER A 169 -2.65 6.59 -5.98
C SER A 169 -3.05 6.14 -4.58
N ALA A 170 -2.28 5.20 -4.05
CA ALA A 170 -2.72 4.39 -2.92
C ALA A 170 -2.21 4.84 -1.54
N ALA A 171 -1.41 5.91 -1.46
CA ALA A 171 -1.10 6.54 -0.18
C ALA A 171 -2.19 7.56 0.17
N LEU A 172 -3.19 7.13 0.93
CA LEU A 172 -4.21 8.04 1.48
C LEU A 172 -3.51 8.99 2.46
N ARG A 173 -3.69 10.30 2.30
CA ARG A 173 -3.19 11.29 3.26
C ARG A 173 -4.22 11.48 4.37
N ALA A 174 -3.75 11.67 5.59
CA ALA A 174 -4.61 12.11 6.67
C ALA A 174 -4.30 13.58 6.98
N GLU A 175 -5.35 14.35 7.25
CA GLU A 175 -5.21 15.67 7.82
C GLU A 175 -5.14 15.53 9.33
N VAL A 176 -4.10 16.09 9.94
CA VAL A 176 -3.94 16.13 11.38
C VAL A 176 -4.07 17.56 11.86
N SER A 177 -4.86 17.77 12.91
CA SER A 177 -4.96 19.06 13.59
C SER A 177 -4.97 18.88 15.10
N HIS A 178 -4.62 19.94 15.82
CA HIS A 178 -4.45 19.87 17.25
C HIS A 178 -5.16 21.02 17.94
N TYR A 179 -5.67 20.74 19.13
CA TYR A 179 -6.02 21.74 20.14
C TYR A 179 -5.05 21.61 21.31
N TYR A 180 -4.45 22.73 21.71
CA TYR A 180 -3.50 22.79 22.82
C TYR A 180 -4.00 23.79 23.86
N THR A 181 -3.99 23.39 25.12
CA THR A 181 -4.20 24.28 26.27
C THR A 181 -3.40 23.81 27.48
N ILE A 182 -3.31 24.64 28.50
CA ILE A 182 -2.71 24.32 29.78
C ILE A 182 -3.82 24.30 30.82
N ALA A 183 -3.89 23.21 31.58
CA ALA A 183 -4.82 23.08 32.68
C ALA A 183 -4.56 24.14 33.76
N ASP A 184 -5.63 24.74 34.27
CA ASP A 184 -5.56 25.70 35.38
C ASP A 184 -5.75 25.03 36.76
N GLY A 185 -5.94 23.71 36.79
CA GLY A 185 -6.14 22.95 38.02
C GLY A 185 -7.50 23.16 38.68
N GLY A 186 -8.41 23.94 38.09
CA GLY A 186 -9.75 24.22 38.63
C GLY A 186 -10.89 23.91 37.66
N LYS A 187 -10.61 23.84 36.35
CA LYS A 187 -11.60 23.58 35.30
C LYS A 187 -11.70 22.11 34.92
N ARG A 188 -12.95 21.72 34.69
CA ARG A 188 -13.36 20.45 34.09
C ARG A 188 -13.68 20.58 32.60
N THR A 189 -14.08 21.77 32.18
CA THR A 189 -14.51 22.08 30.81
C THR A 189 -13.56 23.10 30.20
N TYR A 190 -13.12 22.81 28.99
CA TYR A 190 -12.21 23.63 28.19
C TYR A 190 -12.90 24.00 26.88
N ARG A 191 -12.77 25.26 26.47
CA ARG A 191 -13.36 25.82 25.25
C ARG A 191 -12.27 26.36 24.33
N ASN A 192 -12.65 26.71 23.10
CA ASN A 192 -11.73 27.35 22.15
C ASN A 192 -11.02 28.60 22.70
N SER A 193 -11.65 29.33 23.63
CA SER A 193 -11.05 30.49 24.31
C SER A 193 -9.88 30.13 25.22
N ASP A 194 -9.84 28.92 25.77
CA ASP A 194 -8.71 28.41 26.56
C ASP A 194 -7.56 27.91 25.66
N GLY A 195 -7.82 27.74 24.36
CA GLY A 195 -6.88 27.22 23.38
C GLY A 195 -5.74 28.19 23.02
N MET A 196 -4.54 27.65 22.88
CA MET A 196 -3.35 28.40 22.44
C MET A 196 -3.28 28.51 20.93
N LYS A 197 -3.77 29.63 20.39
CA LYS A 197 -3.83 29.89 18.93
C LYS A 197 -2.51 29.74 18.18
N LYS A 198 -1.36 29.96 18.84
CA LYS A 198 -0.03 29.78 18.22
C LYS A 198 0.25 28.33 17.79
N TYR A 199 -0.43 27.35 18.39
CA TYR A 199 -0.24 25.92 18.13
C TYR A 199 -1.34 25.31 17.26
N GLY A 200 -2.26 26.15 16.76
CA GLY A 200 -3.39 25.77 15.94
C GLY A 200 -4.59 26.69 16.19
N ASP A 201 -5.30 27.04 15.13
CA ASP A 201 -6.46 27.96 15.17
C ASP A 201 -7.80 27.25 14.90
N ARG A 202 -7.77 25.95 14.62
CA ARG A 202 -8.96 25.14 14.32
C ARG A 202 -9.87 24.89 15.53
N GLY A 203 -9.36 25.06 16.75
CA GLY A 203 -10.11 24.84 17.98
C GLY A 203 -10.46 23.36 18.23
N LEU A 204 -11.45 23.15 19.10
CA LEU A 204 -12.05 21.86 19.40
C LEU A 204 -13.09 21.52 18.32
N LEU A 205 -12.73 20.61 17.43
CA LEU A 205 -13.58 20.20 16.31
C LEU A 205 -14.71 19.28 16.76
N SER A 206 -15.81 19.29 16.02
CA SER A 206 -16.86 18.30 16.18
C SER A 206 -16.33 16.89 15.86
N PRO A 207 -16.66 15.87 16.67
CA PRO A 207 -16.33 14.47 16.36
C PRO A 207 -16.83 13.98 14.99
N GLN A 208 -17.86 14.62 14.43
CA GLN A 208 -18.44 14.28 13.12
C GLN A 208 -17.66 14.90 11.95
N GLU A 209 -16.79 15.88 12.21
CA GLU A 209 -15.97 16.57 11.20
C GLU A 209 -14.59 15.90 11.00
N VAL A 210 -14.30 14.82 11.75
CA VAL A 210 -13.01 14.13 11.79
C VAL A 210 -13.20 12.61 11.75
N SER A 211 -12.15 11.85 11.42
CA SER A 211 -12.25 10.38 11.46
C SER A 211 -12.13 9.84 12.87
N TYR A 212 -11.17 10.33 13.65
CA TYR A 212 -11.04 10.02 15.07
C TYR A 212 -10.23 11.11 15.78
N TYR A 213 -10.20 11.04 17.10
CA TYR A 213 -9.43 11.96 17.93
C TYR A 213 -8.95 11.29 19.23
N ASN A 214 -7.87 11.84 19.78
CA ASN A 214 -7.23 11.39 21.01
C ASN A 214 -7.04 12.58 21.94
N VAL A 215 -7.36 12.39 23.22
CA VAL A 215 -7.09 13.40 24.26
C VAL A 215 -5.91 12.92 25.09
N PHE A 216 -4.88 13.77 25.22
CA PHE A 216 -3.72 13.54 26.05
C PHE A 216 -3.70 14.57 27.19
N VAL A 217 -3.43 14.10 28.41
CA VAL A 217 -3.18 14.95 29.58
C VAL A 217 -1.80 14.62 30.10
N ASN A 218 -0.90 15.61 30.12
CA ASN A 218 0.50 15.44 30.52
C ASN A 218 1.20 14.26 29.79
N GLY A 219 0.94 14.11 28.49
CA GLY A 219 1.49 13.03 27.65
C GLY A 219 0.79 11.67 27.79
N VAL A 220 -0.13 11.49 28.75
CA VAL A 220 -0.87 10.23 28.92
C VAL A 220 -2.16 10.28 28.10
N LEU A 221 -2.33 9.32 27.19
CA LEU A 221 -3.57 9.10 26.44
C LEU A 221 -4.71 8.80 27.42
N GLN A 222 -5.80 9.56 27.30
CA GLN A 222 -6.97 9.42 28.17
C GLN A 222 -7.98 8.41 27.61
N PRO A 223 -8.59 7.58 28.46
CA PRO A 223 -9.74 6.76 28.10
C PRO A 223 -10.91 7.58 27.57
N ARG A 224 -11.59 7.07 26.53
CA ARG A 224 -12.70 7.79 25.88
C ARG A 224 -13.92 8.00 26.79
N THR A 225 -14.06 7.20 27.84
CA THR A 225 -15.12 7.35 28.87
C THR A 225 -14.86 8.49 29.84
N ASN A 226 -13.62 9.00 29.91
CA ASN A 226 -13.19 10.00 30.89
C ASN A 226 -13.46 11.44 30.41
N TYR A 227 -13.96 11.61 29.20
CA TYR A 227 -14.29 12.92 28.66
C TYR A 227 -15.43 12.84 27.64
N ILE A 228 -16.09 13.96 27.44
CA ILE A 228 -17.02 14.23 26.35
C ILE A 228 -16.40 15.32 25.50
N LEU A 229 -16.34 15.09 24.19
CA LEU A 229 -15.91 16.09 23.22
C LEU A 229 -17.09 16.44 22.32
N GLU A 230 -17.43 17.71 22.30
CA GLU A 230 -18.39 18.32 21.39
C GLU A 230 -17.70 19.43 20.61
N LYS A 231 -18.42 20.02 19.65
CA LYS A 231 -17.90 21.19 18.95
C LYS A 231 -17.63 22.30 19.97
N ASP A 232 -16.43 22.88 19.92
CA ASP A 232 -15.98 23.99 20.75
C ASP A 232 -15.86 23.69 22.27
N GLU A 233 -16.05 22.43 22.71
CA GLU A 233 -16.07 22.06 24.13
C GLU A 233 -15.50 20.66 24.41
N LEU A 234 -14.55 20.58 25.35
CA LEU A 234 -14.03 19.35 25.93
C LEU A 234 -14.35 19.35 27.43
N THR A 235 -15.08 18.35 27.91
CA THR A 235 -15.48 18.23 29.32
C THR A 235 -15.02 16.89 29.89
N PHE A 236 -14.18 16.91 30.94
CA PHE A 236 -13.77 15.71 31.66
C PHE A 236 -14.90 15.21 32.57
N THR A 237 -15.20 13.91 32.55
CA THR A 237 -16.34 13.31 33.28
C THR A 237 -15.92 12.61 34.58
N THR A 238 -14.62 12.45 34.81
CA THR A 238 -14.07 11.82 36.02
C THR A 238 -14.21 12.74 37.24
N GLN A 239 -13.93 12.25 38.45
CA GLN A 239 -13.99 13.11 39.63
C GLN A 239 -12.81 14.07 39.70
N ASP A 240 -11.63 13.58 39.35
CA ASP A 240 -10.41 14.36 39.20
C ASP A 240 -10.51 15.35 38.02
N ILE A 241 -9.67 16.38 38.07
CA ILE A 241 -9.50 17.37 37.01
C ILE A 241 -8.02 17.43 36.65
N PRO A 242 -7.69 17.79 35.39
CA PRO A 242 -6.30 17.98 35.00
C PRO A 242 -5.59 18.97 35.95
N ALA A 243 -4.47 18.53 36.52
CA ALA A 243 -3.73 19.34 37.49
C ALA A 243 -3.16 20.62 36.85
N GLU A 244 -3.01 21.67 37.66
CA GLU A 244 -2.49 22.97 37.20
C GLU A 244 -1.15 22.85 36.47
N GLY A 245 -1.00 23.61 35.39
CA GLY A 245 0.22 23.67 34.59
C GLY A 245 0.43 22.46 33.67
N ARG A 246 -0.47 21.47 33.66
CA ARG A 246 -0.34 20.28 32.81
C ARG A 246 -0.88 20.54 31.40
N PRO A 247 -0.18 20.09 30.34
CA PRO A 247 -0.67 20.25 28.98
C PRO A 247 -1.84 19.31 28.72
N ILE A 248 -2.85 19.86 28.05
CA ILE A 248 -3.98 19.11 27.48
C ILE A 248 -3.87 19.26 25.97
N VAL A 249 -3.82 18.13 25.27
CA VAL A 249 -3.71 18.08 23.82
C VAL A 249 -4.85 17.24 23.26
N VAL A 250 -5.62 17.78 22.34
CA VAL A 250 -6.56 17.00 21.53
C VAL A 250 -5.98 16.87 20.13
N LEU A 251 -5.62 15.64 19.76
CA LEU A 251 -5.14 15.27 18.44
C LEU A 251 -6.33 14.82 17.60
N PHE A 252 -6.65 15.55 16.54
CA PHE A 252 -7.68 15.20 15.56
C PHE A 252 -7.02 14.62 14.32
N THR A 253 -7.52 13.49 13.84
CA THR A 253 -7.05 12.86 12.59
C THR A 253 -8.23 12.63 11.66
N THR A 254 -8.12 13.13 10.44
CA THR A 254 -9.14 13.00 9.40
C THR A 254 -8.54 12.28 8.20
N TRP A 255 -8.91 11.02 8.04
CA TRP A 255 -8.65 10.24 6.84
C TRP A 255 -9.71 10.58 5.81
N LYS A 256 -9.28 10.91 4.59
CA LYS A 256 -10.18 11.12 3.46
C LYS A 256 -9.88 10.09 2.39
N ASP A 257 -10.93 9.52 1.80
CA ASP A 257 -10.79 8.69 0.62
C ASP A 257 -10.38 9.54 -0.61
N PHE A 258 -10.21 8.89 -1.75
CA PHE A 258 -9.85 9.53 -3.02
C PHE A 258 -10.94 10.47 -3.58
N GLU A 259 -12.19 10.37 -3.10
CA GLU A 259 -13.27 11.30 -3.42
C GLU A 259 -13.30 12.50 -2.43
N GLY A 260 -12.38 12.54 -1.47
CA GLY A 260 -12.33 13.55 -0.42
C GLY A 260 -13.35 13.32 0.70
N ARG A 261 -14.04 12.18 0.72
CA ARG A 261 -15.01 11.82 1.77
C ARG A 261 -14.26 11.33 3.01
N ILE A 262 -14.75 11.70 4.19
CA ILE A 262 -14.19 11.22 5.45
C ILE A 262 -14.38 9.70 5.53
N MET A 263 -13.29 8.98 5.77
CA MET A 263 -13.30 7.53 5.92
C MET A 263 -13.82 7.14 7.31
N ASP A 264 -14.51 6.01 7.36
CA ASP A 264 -14.94 5.40 8.62
C ASP A 264 -13.71 4.85 9.37
N VAL A 265 -13.49 5.38 10.58
CA VAL A 265 -12.39 4.96 11.44
C VAL A 265 -12.92 4.64 12.83
N THR A 266 -12.68 3.40 13.24
CA THR A 266 -12.92 2.97 14.61
C THR A 266 -11.62 3.06 15.41
N ASN A 267 -11.60 3.94 16.41
CA ASN A 267 -10.55 4.00 17.43
C ASN A 267 -11.04 3.30 18.71
N ARG A 268 -10.33 2.25 19.15
CA ARG A 268 -10.58 1.52 20.41
C ARG A 268 -9.31 1.47 21.25
N GLN A 269 -9.50 1.37 22.57
CA GLN A 269 -8.41 1.24 23.53
C GLN A 269 -8.64 0.03 24.41
N TYR A 270 -7.59 -0.75 24.61
CA TYR A 270 -7.45 -1.69 25.72
C TYR A 270 -6.61 -1.01 26.80
N ASN A 271 -7.11 -0.98 28.02
CA ASN A 271 -6.48 -0.31 29.16
C ASN A 271 -6.18 -1.32 30.25
N ALA A 272 -4.95 -1.35 30.76
CA ALA A 272 -4.53 -2.15 31.89
C ALA A 272 -3.60 -1.35 32.81
N VAL A 273 -3.41 -1.84 34.03
CA VAL A 273 -2.41 -1.31 34.98
C VAL A 273 -1.32 -2.35 35.19
N SER A 274 -0.06 -1.91 35.14
CA SER A 274 1.05 -2.79 35.47
C SER A 274 1.09 -3.15 36.95
N ASP A 275 1.39 -4.41 37.25
CA ASP A 275 1.66 -4.88 38.61
C ASP A 275 3.13 -4.72 39.03
N GLY A 276 3.99 -4.29 38.10
CA GLY A 276 5.44 -4.15 38.31
C GLY A 276 6.27 -5.39 37.96
N ALA A 277 5.64 -6.49 37.56
CA ALA A 277 6.31 -7.78 37.33
C ALA A 277 5.95 -8.44 36.00
N LYS A 278 4.68 -8.36 35.58
CA LYS A 278 4.21 -9.04 34.37
C LYS A 278 4.62 -8.29 33.10
N LYS A 279 4.87 -9.09 32.06
CA LYS A 279 5.17 -8.62 30.69
C LYS A 279 4.15 -9.12 29.67
N GLN A 280 3.14 -9.85 30.13
CA GLN A 280 2.05 -10.34 29.30
C GLN A 280 0.75 -9.86 29.92
N TYR A 281 -0.08 -9.25 29.08
CA TYR A 281 -1.39 -8.75 29.41
C TYR A 281 -2.42 -9.49 28.58
N THR A 282 -3.51 -9.89 29.21
CA THR A 282 -4.61 -10.62 28.56
C THR A 282 -5.93 -9.88 28.70
N ASP A 283 -6.98 -10.36 28.05
CA ASP A 283 -8.32 -9.76 28.15
C ASP A 283 -8.83 -9.67 29.61
N SER A 284 -8.36 -10.56 30.49
CA SER A 284 -8.67 -10.53 31.93
C SER A 284 -8.08 -9.33 32.68
N ASP A 285 -7.02 -8.71 32.14
CA ASP A 285 -6.37 -7.56 32.74
C ASP A 285 -7.00 -6.23 32.28
N GLU A 286 -7.97 -6.26 31.37
CA GLU A 286 -8.67 -5.07 30.88
C GLU A 286 -9.43 -4.39 32.02
N ILE A 287 -9.24 -3.07 32.17
CA ILE A 287 -10.07 -2.22 33.01
C ILE A 287 -11.41 -2.03 32.30
N LYS A 288 -12.38 -2.86 32.67
CA LYS A 288 -13.66 -2.98 31.94
C LYS A 288 -14.49 -1.69 31.88
N GLU A 289 -14.24 -0.76 32.77
CA GLU A 289 -14.89 0.55 32.83
C GLU A 289 -14.48 1.46 31.66
N TYR A 290 -13.29 1.26 31.09
CA TYR A 290 -12.75 2.05 29.97
C TYR A 290 -12.99 1.41 28.60
N GLY A 291 -13.44 0.16 28.59
CA GLY A 291 -13.66 -0.65 27.40
C GLY A 291 -13.88 -2.10 27.81
N ASN A 292 -14.57 -2.89 26.99
CA ASN A 292 -14.76 -4.31 27.22
C ASN A 292 -14.68 -5.06 25.88
N CYS A 293 -13.63 -4.74 25.12
CA CYS A 293 -13.43 -5.26 23.76
C CYS A 293 -12.30 -6.29 23.70
N GLY A 294 -11.51 -6.44 24.77
CA GLY A 294 -10.29 -7.23 24.77
C GLY A 294 -9.24 -6.72 23.78
N ILE A 295 -8.22 -7.54 23.57
CA ILE A 295 -7.11 -7.26 22.66
C ILE A 295 -7.47 -7.84 21.28
N PRO A 296 -7.68 -7.02 20.24
CA PRO A 296 -8.12 -7.51 18.93
C PRO A 296 -6.98 -8.23 18.18
N SER A 297 -7.35 -9.02 17.17
CA SER A 297 -6.37 -9.63 16.27
C SER A 297 -5.66 -8.56 15.43
N PRO A 298 -4.34 -8.66 15.22
CA PRO A 298 -3.64 -7.82 14.24
C PRO A 298 -4.22 -7.90 12.83
N ASN A 299 -4.90 -8.99 12.49
CA ASN A 299 -5.53 -9.14 11.18
C ASN A 299 -6.81 -8.29 11.03
N ASP A 300 -7.39 -7.81 12.11
CA ASP A 300 -8.66 -7.08 12.11
C ASP A 300 -8.48 -5.56 12.30
N VAL A 301 -7.23 -5.09 12.39
CA VAL A 301 -6.88 -3.68 12.64
C VAL A 301 -5.94 -3.15 11.57
N SER A 302 -6.00 -1.84 11.34
CA SER A 302 -5.06 -1.16 10.45
C SER A 302 -3.70 -1.05 11.11
N TYR A 303 -3.67 -0.62 12.38
CA TYR A 303 -2.47 -0.54 13.18
C TYR A 303 -2.76 -0.47 14.70
N PHE A 304 -1.69 -0.60 15.47
CA PHE A 304 -1.68 -0.41 16.92
C PHE A 304 -0.69 0.65 17.34
N ASN A 305 -1.04 1.41 18.38
CA ASN A 305 -0.11 2.20 19.18
C ASN A 305 -0.11 1.66 20.60
N LEU A 306 1.06 1.35 21.15
CA LEU A 306 1.18 0.97 22.56
C LEU A 306 1.80 2.13 23.33
N TYR A 307 1.11 2.60 24.38
CA TYR A 307 1.63 3.60 25.30
C TYR A 307 1.85 2.95 26.67
N ILE A 308 3.04 3.14 27.23
CA ILE A 308 3.37 2.71 28.59
C ILE A 308 3.80 3.94 29.35
N ASN A 309 3.06 4.28 30.42
CA ASN A 309 3.28 5.49 31.20
C ASN A 309 3.35 6.78 30.33
N GLY A 310 2.48 6.88 29.33
CA GLY A 310 2.42 8.01 28.38
C GLY A 310 3.48 7.99 27.27
N VAL A 311 4.47 7.09 27.32
CA VAL A 311 5.50 7.00 26.27
C VAL A 311 5.07 5.98 25.22
N LEU A 312 4.97 6.44 23.96
CA LEU A 312 4.74 5.57 22.80
C LEU A 312 5.88 4.54 22.69
N GLN A 313 5.53 3.27 22.55
CA GLN A 313 6.49 2.17 22.51
C GLN A 313 6.85 1.81 21.06
N PRO A 314 8.14 1.58 20.76
CA PRO A 314 8.55 1.03 19.47
C PRO A 314 7.87 -0.31 19.18
N LYS A 315 7.50 -0.55 17.91
CA LYS A 315 6.84 -1.80 17.47
C LYS A 315 7.64 -3.06 17.81
N ARG A 316 8.98 -2.97 17.91
CA ARG A 316 9.85 -4.09 18.30
C ARG A 316 9.72 -4.48 19.78
N ASN A 317 9.20 -3.60 20.64
CA ASN A 317 9.10 -3.81 22.08
C ASN A 317 7.88 -4.62 22.51
N TYR A 318 7.01 -4.99 21.58
CA TYR A 318 5.81 -5.74 21.90
C TYR A 318 5.32 -6.60 20.74
N ILE A 319 4.56 -7.65 21.08
CA ILE A 319 3.86 -8.53 20.17
C ILE A 319 2.39 -8.52 20.57
N VAL A 320 1.51 -8.31 19.59
CA VAL A 320 0.06 -8.41 19.77
C VAL A 320 -0.43 -9.66 19.07
N LYS A 321 -1.24 -10.45 19.77
CA LYS A 321 -2.09 -11.50 19.22
C LYS A 321 -3.51 -11.28 19.77
N LYS A 322 -4.51 -11.90 19.14
CA LYS A 322 -5.87 -11.87 19.70
C LYS A 322 -5.83 -12.34 21.17
N GLY A 323 -6.33 -11.49 22.06
CA GLY A 323 -6.38 -11.72 23.51
C GLY A 323 -5.05 -11.58 24.27
N ILE A 324 -3.94 -11.23 23.61
CA ILE A 324 -2.60 -11.22 24.23
C ILE A 324 -1.77 -10.02 23.74
N LEU A 325 -1.30 -9.21 24.68
CA LEU A 325 -0.23 -8.24 24.49
C LEU A 325 0.99 -8.72 25.27
N ARG A 326 2.13 -8.96 24.60
CA ARG A 326 3.38 -9.39 25.24
C ARG A 326 4.49 -8.38 24.97
N LEU A 327 5.09 -7.87 26.04
CA LEU A 327 6.28 -7.04 25.98
C LEU A 327 7.53 -7.91 25.75
N THR A 328 8.40 -7.47 24.85
CA THR A 328 9.66 -8.16 24.51
C THR A 328 10.87 -7.56 25.21
N THR A 329 10.67 -6.46 25.95
CA THR A 329 11.68 -5.81 26.79
C THR A 329 12.14 -6.72 27.94
N SER A 330 13.33 -6.43 28.46
CA SER A 330 13.88 -7.13 29.62
C SER A 330 13.06 -6.84 30.87
N ASP A 331 12.69 -5.57 31.07
CA ASP A 331 12.00 -5.00 32.20
C ASP A 331 10.48 -4.98 32.01
N ALA A 332 9.76 -5.14 33.12
CA ALA A 332 8.32 -4.92 33.19
C ALA A 332 8.03 -3.45 33.50
N PRO A 333 6.90 -2.89 33.05
CA PRO A 333 6.52 -1.53 33.41
C PRO A 333 6.37 -1.40 34.92
N VAL A 334 6.77 -0.26 35.49
CA VAL A 334 6.69 -0.04 36.94
C VAL A 334 5.26 -0.23 37.46
N LYS A 335 5.13 -0.71 38.70
CA LYS A 335 3.82 -0.95 39.33
C LYS A 335 2.97 0.33 39.31
N GLY A 336 1.72 0.21 38.90
CA GLY A 336 0.80 1.33 38.75
C GLY A 336 0.90 2.07 37.42
N ALA A 337 1.89 1.77 36.56
CA ALA A 337 1.99 2.40 35.25
C ALA A 337 0.80 2.01 34.36
N PRO A 338 0.17 2.98 33.67
CA PRO A 338 -0.86 2.68 32.69
C PRO A 338 -0.24 2.01 31.46
N VAL A 339 -0.90 0.96 30.99
CA VAL A 339 -0.58 0.23 29.76
C VAL A 339 -1.79 0.35 28.85
N ILE A 340 -1.65 1.14 27.79
CA ILE A 340 -2.75 1.48 26.88
C ILE A 340 -2.38 1.01 25.48
N LEU A 341 -3.13 0.03 24.97
CA LEU A 341 -3.03 -0.42 23.59
C LEU A 341 -4.18 0.20 22.81
N GLU A 342 -3.85 1.19 21.98
CA GLU A 342 -4.78 1.79 21.02
C GLU A 342 -4.78 0.95 19.73
N SER A 343 -5.98 0.63 19.24
CA SER A 343 -6.20 -0.06 17.98
C SER A 343 -7.02 0.81 17.04
N ILE A 344 -6.48 1.09 15.87
CA ILE A 344 -7.13 1.88 14.83
C ILE A 344 -7.56 0.96 13.69
N VAL A 345 -8.83 1.03 13.32
CA VAL A 345 -9.43 0.30 12.20
C VAL A 345 -9.96 1.32 11.21
N ILE A 346 -9.31 1.42 10.05
CA ILE A 346 -9.70 2.30 8.95
C ILE A 346 -10.41 1.44 7.91
N ARG A 347 -11.61 1.85 7.50
CA ARG A 347 -12.37 1.21 6.42
C ARG A 347 -12.51 2.16 5.24
N ASP A 348 -12.30 1.63 4.04
CA ASP A 348 -12.59 2.37 2.82
C ASP A 348 -14.10 2.48 2.56
N SER A 349 -14.46 3.17 1.47
CA SER A 349 -15.86 3.34 1.07
C SER A 349 -16.58 2.03 0.72
N ALA A 350 -15.84 0.94 0.51
CA ALA A 350 -16.39 -0.41 0.29
C ALA A 350 -16.47 -1.23 1.59
N GLY A 351 -16.05 -0.67 2.73
CA GLY A 351 -16.01 -1.33 4.03
C GLY A 351 -14.80 -2.25 4.23
N GLN A 352 -13.85 -2.29 3.28
CA GLN A 352 -12.65 -3.11 3.37
C GLN A 352 -11.64 -2.48 4.34
N LEU A 353 -10.95 -3.34 5.10
CA LEU A 353 -9.90 -2.92 6.02
C LEU A 353 -8.73 -2.33 5.24
N TYR A 354 -8.45 -1.05 5.47
CA TYR A 354 -7.30 -0.37 4.90
C TYR A 354 -6.06 -0.62 5.77
N ARG A 355 -5.04 -1.25 5.21
CA ARG A 355 -3.79 -1.56 5.94
C ARG A 355 -2.88 -0.35 5.98
N THR A 356 -2.16 -0.21 7.08
CA THR A 356 -1.19 0.87 7.27
C THR A 356 0.09 0.30 7.83
N GLU A 357 1.20 0.88 7.42
CA GLU A 357 2.49 0.67 8.04
C GLU A 357 2.81 1.81 9.00
N ILE A 358 3.38 1.44 10.14
CA ILE A 358 3.93 2.40 11.09
C ILE A 358 5.42 2.22 11.10
N TYR A 359 6.10 3.33 10.87
CA TYR A 359 7.51 3.49 11.14
C TYR A 359 7.68 4.49 12.29
N ALA A 360 8.70 4.30 13.12
CA ALA A 360 9.04 5.25 14.17
C ALA A 360 10.55 5.43 14.19
N TYR A 361 11.00 6.66 13.92
CA TYR A 361 12.37 7.06 14.23
C TYR A 361 12.46 7.29 15.74
N ASN A 362 13.40 6.62 16.39
CA ASN A 362 13.59 6.67 17.84
C ASN A 362 15.00 7.16 18.16
N ALA A 363 15.12 8.19 18.99
CA ALA A 363 16.39 8.75 19.43
C ALA A 363 16.34 9.10 20.93
N TYR A 364 17.52 9.28 21.53
CA TYR A 364 17.65 9.97 22.80
C TYR A 364 18.08 11.42 22.55
N SER A 365 17.47 12.35 23.27
CA SER A 365 17.88 13.76 23.22
C SER A 365 19.37 13.90 23.54
N ASN A 366 20.10 14.58 22.66
CA ASN A 366 21.48 14.98 22.88
C ASN A 366 21.59 16.34 23.60
N GLY A 367 20.46 16.90 24.04
CA GLY A 367 20.37 18.24 24.62
C GLY A 367 20.35 19.37 23.58
N GLY A 368 20.37 19.05 22.29
CA GLY A 368 20.25 19.98 21.19
C GLY A 368 18.90 19.89 20.48
N LYS A 369 18.79 20.68 19.40
CA LYS A 369 17.56 20.80 18.59
C LYS A 369 17.62 20.10 17.25
N ILE A 370 18.77 19.54 16.87
CA ILE A 370 18.97 18.93 15.55
C ILE A 370 19.25 17.45 15.74
N TYR A 371 18.47 16.65 15.03
CA TYR A 371 18.54 15.19 15.02
C TYR A 371 18.66 14.70 13.59
N THR A 372 19.47 13.68 13.40
CA THR A 372 19.80 13.08 12.11
C THR A 372 19.72 11.56 12.19
N ASP A 373 19.86 10.87 11.06
CA ASP A 373 19.89 9.41 11.01
C ASP A 373 20.97 8.75 11.89
N GLN A 374 21.98 9.52 12.30
CA GLN A 374 23.04 9.08 13.20
C GLN A 374 22.56 8.95 14.65
N ASP A 375 21.59 9.77 15.07
CA ASP A 375 21.04 9.76 16.43
C ASP A 375 20.01 8.64 16.63
N GLU A 376 19.66 7.92 15.57
CA GLU A 376 18.70 6.81 15.60
C GLU A 376 19.21 5.64 16.46
N ILE A 377 18.37 5.16 17.36
CA ILE A 377 18.61 3.96 18.14
C ILE A 377 18.45 2.74 17.20
N LYS A 378 19.58 2.23 16.73
CA LYS A 378 19.67 1.17 15.73
C LYS A 378 18.98 -0.15 16.09
N MET A 379 18.70 -0.37 17.38
CA MET A 379 17.93 -1.54 17.82
C MET A 379 16.46 -1.52 17.36
N TYR A 380 15.90 -0.32 17.09
CA TYR A 380 14.50 -0.13 16.70
C TYR A 380 14.30 0.06 15.19
N GLY A 381 15.27 0.63 14.49
CA GLY A 381 15.21 0.92 13.06
C GLY A 381 16.57 1.30 12.49
N THR A 382 16.69 1.30 11.17
CA THR A 382 17.88 1.77 10.46
C THR A 382 17.53 2.66 9.27
N ASP A 383 16.26 3.03 9.12
CA ASP A 383 15.75 3.72 7.93
C ASP A 383 15.86 5.25 8.07
N GLY A 384 16.35 5.73 9.22
CA GLY A 384 16.56 7.14 9.46
C GLY A 384 15.26 7.94 9.62
N ILE A 385 15.32 9.23 9.33
CA ILE A 385 14.18 10.15 9.39
C ILE A 385 13.53 10.20 8.01
N PRO A 386 12.30 9.68 7.83
CA PRO A 386 11.66 9.62 6.52
C PRO A 386 11.15 11.00 6.07
N ASP A 387 11.10 11.21 4.75
CA ASP A 387 10.47 12.39 4.16
C ASP A 387 8.99 12.47 4.57
N PRO A 388 8.52 13.58 5.20
CA PRO A 388 7.12 13.75 5.58
C PRO A 388 6.14 13.64 4.41
N ARG A 389 6.58 13.87 3.16
CA ARG A 389 5.76 13.73 1.95
C ARG A 389 5.44 12.28 1.63
N GLY A 390 6.25 11.33 2.09
CA GLY A 390 6.03 9.90 1.92
C GLY A 390 5.02 9.30 2.90
N SER A 391 4.64 10.05 3.94
CA SER A 391 3.73 9.59 4.99
C SER A 391 2.32 10.14 4.85
N SER A 392 1.35 9.36 5.35
CA SER A 392 -0.03 9.85 5.49
C SER A 392 -0.09 10.98 6.50
N TYR A 393 0.61 10.82 7.63
CA TYR A 393 0.92 11.87 8.59
C TYR A 393 2.12 11.47 9.46
N GLN A 394 2.66 12.45 10.19
CA GLN A 394 3.70 12.25 11.19
C GLN A 394 3.34 12.96 12.50
N ASN A 395 3.72 12.33 13.61
CA ASN A 395 3.56 12.87 14.96
C ASN A 395 4.89 12.79 15.71
N LEU A 396 5.35 13.92 16.24
CA LEU A 396 6.53 13.98 17.09
C LEU A 396 6.14 13.90 18.57
N PHE A 397 6.74 12.98 19.29
CA PHE A 397 6.65 12.88 20.74
C PHE A 397 8.01 13.14 21.37
N ILE A 398 8.04 14.00 22.38
CA ILE A 398 9.22 14.25 23.21
C ILE A 398 8.83 13.95 24.65
N ASN A 399 9.52 12.99 25.28
CA ASN A 399 9.21 12.53 26.63
C ASN A 399 7.73 12.15 26.83
N GLY A 400 7.13 11.51 25.84
CA GLY A 400 5.71 11.11 25.83
C GLY A 400 4.72 12.25 25.51
N VAL A 401 5.16 13.51 25.43
CA VAL A 401 4.29 14.64 25.09
C VAL A 401 4.29 14.87 23.59
N LEU A 402 3.11 14.82 22.98
CA LEU A 402 2.89 15.17 21.58
C LEU A 402 3.26 16.64 21.33
N GLN A 403 4.11 16.89 20.34
CA GLN A 403 4.60 18.22 20.01
C GLN A 403 3.74 18.89 18.92
N PRO A 404 3.44 20.20 19.04
CA PRO A 404 2.77 20.96 17.99
C PRO A 404 3.57 20.97 16.68
N PRO A 405 2.95 20.84 15.50
CA PRO A 405 3.66 20.88 14.21
C PRO A 405 4.43 22.17 13.92
N VAL A 406 4.10 23.27 14.60
CA VAL A 406 4.82 24.55 14.46
C VAL A 406 6.16 24.56 15.22
N ASP A 407 6.35 23.63 16.16
CA ASP A 407 7.52 23.56 17.03
C ASP A 407 8.63 22.67 16.45
N TYR A 408 8.45 22.12 15.24
CA TYR A 408 9.48 21.33 14.59
C TYR A 408 9.33 21.29 13.07
N ARG A 409 10.43 20.95 12.38
CA ARG A 409 10.48 20.72 10.94
C ARG A 409 11.11 19.37 10.67
N VAL A 410 10.47 18.59 9.82
CA VAL A 410 10.98 17.30 9.34
C VAL A 410 11.34 17.41 7.86
N ARG A 411 12.49 16.86 7.50
CA ARG A 411 12.88 16.53 6.13
C ARG A 411 13.54 15.16 6.17
N GLU A 412 13.66 14.52 5.01
CA GLU A 412 14.44 13.30 4.90
C GLU A 412 15.84 13.51 5.52
N GLY A 413 16.21 12.64 6.46
CA GLY A 413 17.48 12.69 7.19
C GLY A 413 17.59 13.73 8.32
N TYR A 414 16.58 14.59 8.52
CA TYR A 414 16.67 15.73 9.44
C TYR A 414 15.37 16.01 10.21
N LEU A 415 15.50 16.11 11.54
CA LEU A 415 14.48 16.67 12.44
C LEU A 415 15.09 17.87 13.16
N VAL A 416 14.43 19.03 13.04
CA VAL A 416 14.85 20.27 13.70
C VAL A 416 13.73 20.75 14.63
N LEU A 417 14.05 20.98 15.89
CA LEU A 417 13.14 21.55 16.87
C LEU A 417 13.23 23.08 16.83
N ASP A 418 12.08 23.73 16.70
CA ASP A 418 11.91 25.19 16.68
C ASP A 418 11.34 25.71 18.01
N THR A 419 11.60 24.97 19.10
CA THR A 419 11.21 25.33 20.46
C THR A 419 12.16 26.36 21.06
N VAL A 420 11.70 27.08 22.10
CA VAL A 420 12.58 27.97 22.88
C VAL A 420 13.61 27.13 23.65
N ASN A 421 13.13 26.14 24.39
CA ASN A 421 13.95 25.30 25.25
C ASN A 421 14.39 24.03 24.52
N ASP A 422 15.59 23.57 24.85
CA ASP A 422 16.11 22.27 24.41
C ASP A 422 15.42 21.12 25.16
N PRO A 423 15.21 19.97 24.51
CA PRO A 423 14.76 18.77 25.19
C PRO A 423 15.80 18.29 26.20
N ALA A 424 15.35 17.87 27.39
CA ALA A 424 16.25 17.34 28.42
C ALA A 424 17.11 16.20 27.86
N VAL A 425 18.41 16.22 28.17
CA VAL A 425 19.37 15.18 27.71
C VAL A 425 18.86 13.79 28.13
N GLY A 426 18.89 12.85 27.20
CA GLY A 426 18.40 11.48 27.42
C GLY A 426 16.88 11.31 27.36
N ALA A 427 16.09 12.38 27.17
CA ALA A 427 14.66 12.25 26.95
C ALA A 427 14.38 11.48 25.64
N PRO A 428 13.38 10.59 25.61
CA PRO A 428 13.04 9.85 24.39
C PRO A 428 12.40 10.80 23.37
N ILE A 429 12.87 10.69 22.13
CA ILE A 429 12.36 11.41 20.96
C ILE A 429 11.84 10.36 19.99
N ILE A 430 10.55 10.46 19.64
CA ILE A 430 9.88 9.51 18.77
C ILE A 430 9.17 10.29 17.68
N LEU A 431 9.63 10.17 16.44
CA LEU A 431 8.90 10.64 15.28
C LEU A 431 8.17 9.46 14.65
N GLN A 432 6.87 9.37 14.94
CA GLN A 432 5.99 8.37 14.36
C GLN A 432 5.58 8.80 12.95
N SER A 433 5.69 7.88 11.99
CA SER A 433 5.19 8.01 10.63
C SER A 433 4.15 6.93 10.37
N VAL A 434 2.94 7.34 10.00
CA VAL A 434 1.87 6.42 9.61
C VAL A 434 1.68 6.53 8.11
N ASN A 435 1.78 5.39 7.44
CA ASN A 435 1.74 5.28 6.00
C ASN A 435 0.57 4.38 5.61
N GLY A 436 -0.40 4.94 4.89
CA GLY A 436 -1.42 4.16 4.20
C GLY A 436 -0.78 3.33 3.10
N VAL A 437 -0.88 2.01 3.20
CA VAL A 437 -0.34 1.12 2.16
C VAL A 437 -1.54 0.62 1.36
N PRO A 438 -1.52 0.69 0.01
CA PRO A 438 -2.41 -0.17 -0.77
C PRO A 438 -2.28 -1.59 -0.24
N ALA A 439 -3.39 -2.31 -0.09
CA ALA A 439 -3.33 -3.71 0.28
C ALA A 439 -2.24 -4.42 -0.55
N GLU A 440 -1.22 -4.95 0.11
CA GLU A 440 -0.13 -5.65 -0.58
C GLU A 440 -0.73 -6.79 -1.41
N SER A 441 -0.49 -6.76 -2.71
CA SER A 441 -0.42 -7.98 -3.49
C SER A 441 0.87 -8.70 -3.12
N CYS A 442 0.81 -9.51 -2.07
CA CYS A 442 1.88 -10.44 -1.75
C CYS A 442 2.09 -11.40 -2.92
N CYS A 443 3.36 -11.62 -3.24
CA CYS A 443 3.87 -12.33 -4.42
C CYS A 443 3.13 -13.64 -4.74
N ARG A 444 2.61 -13.73 -5.97
CA ARG A 444 2.69 -14.89 -6.89
C ARG A 444 1.80 -14.64 -8.10
N VAL A 445 2.36 -14.09 -9.20
CA VAL A 445 2.18 -14.58 -10.58
C VAL A 445 3.23 -13.87 -11.45
N GLN A 446 4.23 -14.57 -12.00
CA GLN A 446 4.92 -14.14 -13.23
C GLN A 446 3.96 -14.48 -14.37
N MET A 447 3.31 -13.49 -15.00
CA MET A 447 2.19 -13.83 -15.89
C MET A 447 2.67 -14.48 -17.18
N SER A 448 2.35 -15.77 -17.31
CA SER A 448 1.23 -16.23 -18.13
C SER A 448 0.65 -17.56 -17.58
N ASP A 449 -0.67 -17.73 -17.68
CA ASP A 449 -1.35 -19.03 -17.88
C ASP A 449 -2.67 -18.68 -18.60
N ALA A 450 -2.62 -18.76 -19.93
CA ALA A 450 -3.42 -17.93 -20.85
C ALA A 450 -3.46 -16.45 -20.39
N ALA A 451 -2.27 -15.87 -20.24
CA ALA A 451 -1.96 -14.47 -19.87
C ALA A 451 -2.83 -13.94 -18.72
N LEU A 452 -2.86 -14.75 -17.65
CA LEU A 452 -4.00 -15.11 -16.82
C LEU A 452 -5.05 -14.02 -16.66
N ALA A 453 -5.85 -13.96 -17.68
CA ALA A 453 -7.00 -14.83 -17.73
C ALA A 453 -7.70 -14.79 -19.07
N GLN A 454 -6.91 -14.47 -20.09
CA GLN A 454 -6.91 -13.11 -20.63
C GLN A 454 -7.59 -12.09 -19.69
N TRP A 455 -6.82 -11.63 -18.71
CA TRP A 455 -7.15 -11.06 -17.40
C TRP A 455 -8.40 -10.16 -17.40
N LYS A 456 -9.63 -10.60 -17.14
CA LYS A 456 -10.33 -11.91 -17.28
C LYS A 456 -11.59 -11.67 -18.13
N LYS A 457 -11.37 -11.20 -19.37
CA LYS A 457 -12.30 -10.55 -20.33
C LYS A 457 -12.78 -9.12 -19.95
N VAL A 458 -12.42 -8.58 -18.77
CA VAL A 458 -13.30 -7.67 -18.01
C VAL A 458 -12.52 -6.64 -17.15
N TYR A 459 -11.98 -5.55 -17.69
CA TYR A 459 -12.08 -4.25 -16.94
C TYR A 459 -13.33 -3.47 -17.37
N THR A 460 -14.07 -4.06 -18.30
CA THR A 460 -15.39 -3.68 -18.77
C THR A 460 -16.42 -4.66 -18.20
N ARG A 461 -17.40 -4.21 -17.44
CA ARG A 461 -17.97 -2.88 -17.55
C ARG A 461 -17.95 -2.13 -16.22
N ILE A 462 -17.04 -1.16 -16.16
CA ILE A 462 -17.23 0.16 -15.52
C ILE A 462 -18.74 0.42 -15.28
N GLN A 463 -19.15 0.34 -14.00
CA GLN A 463 -20.45 0.65 -13.38
C GLN A 463 -21.72 0.70 -14.27
N GLY A 464 -22.67 -0.23 -14.05
CA GLY A 464 -24.09 -0.12 -14.47
C GLY A 464 -24.94 -1.34 -14.03
N PRO A 465 -26.22 -1.17 -13.64
CA PRO A 465 -26.97 -2.14 -12.83
C PRO A 465 -27.50 -3.35 -13.61
N CYS A 466 -27.66 -4.48 -12.90
CA CYS A 466 -28.23 -5.73 -13.42
C CYS A 466 -29.69 -5.56 -13.88
N ALA A 467 -30.02 -6.16 -15.03
CA ALA A 467 -31.38 -6.57 -15.37
C ALA A 467 -31.43 -8.12 -15.43
N PRO A 468 -32.53 -8.76 -14.98
CA PRO A 468 -32.60 -10.21 -14.87
C PRO A 468 -32.81 -10.87 -16.24
N ALA A 469 -32.32 -12.11 -16.37
CA ALA A 469 -32.43 -12.93 -17.57
C ALA A 469 -33.87 -13.49 -17.75
N PRO A 470 -34.35 -13.68 -19.00
CA PRO A 470 -35.61 -14.35 -19.26
C PRO A 470 -35.48 -15.87 -19.05
N SER A 471 -36.49 -16.47 -18.42
CA SER A 471 -36.67 -17.90 -18.28
C SER A 471 -37.05 -18.52 -19.62
N VAL A 472 -36.42 -19.64 -20.01
CA VAL A 472 -36.90 -20.47 -21.11
C VAL A 472 -36.79 -21.94 -20.71
N GLN A 473 -37.98 -22.52 -20.47
CA GLN A 473 -38.28 -23.93 -20.61
C GLN A 473 -37.90 -24.42 -22.02
N ASP A 474 -37.65 -25.72 -22.13
CA ASP A 474 -37.53 -26.50 -23.37
C ASP A 474 -36.17 -26.45 -24.10
N ALA A 475 -35.36 -27.48 -23.86
CA ALA A 475 -34.91 -28.39 -24.93
C ALA A 475 -34.08 -29.55 -24.35
N VAL A 476 -34.64 -30.75 -24.44
CA VAL A 476 -34.03 -32.05 -24.19
C VAL A 476 -33.01 -32.38 -25.30
N PRO A 477 -31.85 -33.02 -25.01
CA PRO A 477 -30.87 -33.43 -26.02
C PRO A 477 -31.19 -34.81 -26.65
N PRO A 478 -30.80 -35.08 -27.92
CA PRO A 478 -30.89 -36.41 -28.50
C PRO A 478 -29.62 -37.26 -28.23
N ASP A 479 -29.86 -38.32 -27.46
CA ASP A 479 -29.43 -39.73 -27.52
C ASP A 479 -28.16 -40.24 -28.28
N ARG A 480 -27.64 -41.33 -27.69
CA ARG A 480 -26.83 -42.48 -28.20
C ARG A 480 -25.30 -42.39 -28.25
N SER A 481 -24.65 -43.16 -27.38
CA SER A 481 -24.17 -44.51 -27.74
C SER A 481 -23.47 -45.21 -26.55
N SER A 482 -24.02 -46.37 -26.16
CA SER A 482 -23.48 -47.32 -25.18
C SER A 482 -22.32 -48.17 -25.77
N PRO A 483 -21.55 -48.86 -24.92
CA PRO A 483 -21.49 -50.34 -25.01
C PRO A 483 -21.42 -51.03 -23.62
N PRO A 484 -21.49 -52.39 -23.54
CA PRO A 484 -22.36 -53.05 -22.57
C PRO A 484 -21.64 -53.94 -21.53
N ALA A 485 -22.39 -54.29 -20.50
CA ALA A 485 -22.28 -55.47 -19.62
C ALA A 485 -23.56 -55.47 -18.76
N SER A 486 -24.22 -56.53 -18.33
CA SER A 486 -24.15 -57.99 -18.48
C SER A 486 -25.25 -58.54 -17.55
N GLY A 487 -25.88 -59.66 -17.89
CA GLY A 487 -26.47 -60.57 -16.90
C GLY A 487 -27.99 -60.54 -16.71
N ASP A 488 -28.63 -61.63 -17.18
CA ASP A 488 -29.71 -62.44 -16.57
C ASP A 488 -31.07 -61.78 -16.27
N GLY A 489 -32.24 -62.37 -16.54
CA GLY A 489 -32.63 -63.71 -16.98
C GLY A 489 -34.14 -63.89 -16.66
N ALA A 490 -34.80 -64.83 -17.34
CA ALA A 490 -36.21 -65.28 -17.16
C ALA A 490 -37.32 -64.23 -17.44
N GLU A 491 -38.40 -64.51 -18.17
CA GLU A 491 -39.14 -65.72 -18.54
C GLU A 491 -39.80 -65.52 -19.92
#